data_AF-A0A1I4RKE0-F1
#
_entry.id   AF-A0A1I4RKE0-F1
#
_cell.length_a   1.000
_cell.length_b   1.000
_cell.length_c   1.000
_cell.angle_alpha   90.00
_cell.angle_beta   90.00
_cell.angle_gamma   90.00
#
_symmetry.space_group_name_H-M   'P 1'
#
loop_
_entity.id
_entity.type
_entity.pdbx_description
1 polymer ?
#
loop_
_entity_poly.entity_id
_entity_poly.type
_entity_poly.pdbx_seq_one_letter_code
_entity_poly.pdbx_strand_id
1 'polypeptide(L)'
;MHNQSKSLRKALREQSEVELNKNVWGYTLSSKSNTFFLSLGLDILDQMDSTQQDSLGSKSGMLHFVNLLGTSSRIFRRDIPTAVGVTLYCDEDICVPVIDMNLNKKTGIDASKDIAFRQVKAREKFALSLYEFMFLVIKDEYAGFIEANGNPRGAYLSVKSPAFFKGKTKLPTPTITFRYGSGPIKYHFVVIDEQSSFDGKWFVKKGFKRFAELIPKRKQHLLNKVTTIINENQKLKSKNLILQRENVNLNNCFAEFVRILET
;
A
#
# COMPACT_ATOMS: atom_id res chain seq x y z
N MET A 1 -23.46 37.30 -8.81
CA MET A 1 -22.93 35.96 -9.19
C MET A 1 -22.98 34.90 -8.07
N HIS A 2 -23.22 35.26 -6.80
CA HIS A 2 -23.22 34.30 -5.67
C HIS A 2 -24.50 33.43 -5.54
N ASN A 3 -25.63 33.84 -6.14
CA ASN A 3 -26.91 33.11 -6.08
C ASN A 3 -27.05 32.00 -7.15
N GLN A 4 -26.34 32.08 -8.27
CA GLN A 4 -26.39 31.04 -9.31
C GLN A 4 -25.67 29.75 -8.87
N SER A 5 -24.61 29.84 -8.04
CA SER A 5 -23.89 28.64 -7.57
C SER A 5 -24.70 27.86 -6.53
N LYS A 6 -25.47 28.51 -5.66
CA LYS A 6 -26.37 27.85 -4.70
C LYS A 6 -27.53 27.13 -5.39
N SER A 7 -28.08 27.73 -6.44
CA SER A 7 -29.13 27.10 -7.28
C SER A 7 -28.59 25.90 -8.05
N LEU A 8 -27.36 25.97 -8.58
CA LEU A 8 -26.68 24.84 -9.22
C LEU A 8 -26.40 23.70 -8.22
N ARG A 9 -26.00 24.02 -6.99
CA ARG A 9 -25.74 23.03 -5.91
C ARG A 9 -27.01 22.33 -5.43
N LYS A 10 -28.13 23.06 -5.35
CA LYS A 10 -29.44 22.47 -5.03
C LYS A 10 -29.92 21.57 -6.18
N ALA A 11 -29.78 22.04 -7.42
CA ALA A 11 -30.10 21.25 -8.61
C ALA A 11 -29.19 20.00 -8.75
N LEU A 12 -27.91 20.08 -8.41
CA LEU A 12 -26.99 18.93 -8.37
C LEU A 12 -27.32 17.95 -7.24
N ARG A 13 -27.75 18.42 -6.07
CA ARG A 13 -28.26 17.55 -4.99
C ARG A 13 -29.55 16.84 -5.40
N GLU A 14 -30.51 17.58 -5.93
CA GLU A 14 -31.81 17.03 -6.36
C GLU A 14 -31.68 16.13 -7.62
N GLN A 15 -30.82 16.48 -8.58
CA GLN A 15 -30.45 15.61 -9.70
C GLN A 15 -29.65 14.39 -9.23
N SER A 16 -28.75 14.53 -8.25
CA SER A 16 -28.04 13.37 -7.68
C SER A 16 -29.01 12.42 -6.98
N GLU A 17 -30.00 12.90 -6.22
CA GLU A 17 -31.01 12.06 -5.56
C GLU A 17 -31.95 11.37 -6.56
N VAL A 18 -32.25 12.01 -7.69
CA VAL A 18 -33.14 11.46 -8.74
C VAL A 18 -32.38 10.55 -9.73
N GLU A 19 -31.11 10.84 -10.06
CA GLU A 19 -30.26 10.01 -10.92
C GLU A 19 -29.58 8.84 -10.18
N LEU A 20 -29.33 8.96 -8.86
CA LEU A 20 -28.92 7.84 -7.99
C LEU A 20 -29.91 6.68 -8.04
N ASN A 21 -31.17 6.96 -8.34
CA ASN A 21 -32.21 5.95 -8.45
C ASN A 21 -32.32 5.32 -9.84
N LYS A 22 -31.67 5.86 -10.88
CA LYS A 22 -31.92 5.37 -12.24
C LYS A 22 -30.72 4.98 -13.09
N ASN A 23 -29.49 5.50 -12.93
CA ASN A 23 -28.45 5.19 -13.93
C ASN A 23 -26.97 5.14 -13.51
N VAL A 24 -26.59 5.21 -12.23
CA VAL A 24 -25.15 5.31 -11.87
C VAL A 24 -24.77 4.26 -10.80
N TRP A 25 -24.18 3.15 -11.27
CA TRP A 25 -23.58 2.00 -10.55
C TRP A 25 -24.53 1.02 -9.85
N GLY A 26 -24.70 -0.17 -10.46
CA GLY A 26 -25.37 -1.34 -9.89
C GLY A 26 -24.64 -2.01 -8.69
N TYR A 27 -23.93 -1.25 -7.84
CA TYR A 27 -23.25 -1.77 -6.66
C TYR A 27 -23.28 -0.80 -5.46
N THR A 28 -24.45 -0.31 -5.09
CA THR A 28 -24.68 0.19 -3.73
C THR A 28 -26.10 -0.14 -3.29
N LEU A 29 -26.28 -1.33 -2.72
CA LEU A 29 -27.31 -1.47 -1.69
C LEU A 29 -26.94 -0.45 -0.60
N SER A 30 -27.82 0.52 -0.41
CA SER A 30 -27.77 1.68 0.47
C SER A 30 -27.69 1.28 1.95
N SER A 31 -26.57 0.69 2.36
CA SER A 31 -26.33 0.48 3.79
C SER A 31 -26.16 1.84 4.49
N LYS A 32 -26.68 1.97 5.72
CA LYS A 32 -26.52 3.19 6.55
C LYS A 32 -25.06 3.64 6.64
N SER A 33 -24.13 2.69 6.66
CA SER A 33 -22.69 2.98 6.66
C SER A 33 -22.22 3.64 5.37
N ASN A 34 -22.68 3.18 4.19
CA ASN A 34 -22.30 3.79 2.92
C ASN A 34 -22.81 5.24 2.83
N THR A 35 -24.05 5.48 3.27
CA THR A 35 -24.63 6.83 3.31
C THR A 35 -23.83 7.75 4.24
N PHE A 36 -23.43 7.26 5.42
CA PHE A 36 -22.60 8.03 6.36
C PHE A 36 -21.23 8.40 5.77
N PHE A 37 -20.52 7.46 5.13
CA PHE A 37 -19.22 7.79 4.52
C PHE A 37 -19.35 8.72 3.32
N LEU A 38 -20.43 8.59 2.56
CA LEU A 38 -20.71 9.50 1.46
C LEU A 38 -20.97 10.92 1.98
N SER A 39 -21.80 11.08 3.02
CA SER A 39 -22.05 12.40 3.61
C SER A 39 -20.78 13.01 4.21
N LEU A 40 -20.00 12.24 4.96
CA LEU A 40 -18.73 12.69 5.50
C LEU A 40 -17.75 13.13 4.38
N GLY A 41 -17.69 12.37 3.29
CA GLY A 41 -16.86 12.72 2.13
C GLY A 41 -17.30 14.04 1.49
N LEU A 42 -18.61 14.26 1.35
CA LEU A 42 -19.14 15.52 0.82
C LEU A 42 -18.85 16.69 1.75
N ASP A 43 -18.98 16.51 3.06
CA ASP A 43 -18.69 17.56 4.05
C ASP A 43 -17.21 17.96 4.02
N ILE A 44 -16.30 17.00 3.83
CA ILE A 44 -14.87 17.26 3.65
C ILE A 44 -14.64 18.06 2.36
N LEU A 45 -15.26 17.66 1.25
CA LEU A 45 -15.12 18.35 -0.04
C LEU A 45 -15.64 19.79 0.02
N ASP A 46 -16.75 20.02 0.73
CA ASP A 46 -17.35 21.35 0.91
C ASP A 46 -16.45 22.29 1.73
N GLN A 47 -15.54 21.74 2.56
CA GLN A 47 -14.56 22.49 3.35
C GLN A 47 -13.26 22.76 2.61
N MET A 48 -13.01 22.07 1.49
CA MET A 48 -11.80 22.26 0.69
C MET A 48 -11.88 23.56 -0.14
N ASP A 49 -10.74 24.23 -0.27
CA ASP A 49 -10.61 25.33 -1.23
C ASP A 49 -10.51 24.82 -2.68
N SER A 50 -10.61 25.73 -3.65
CA SER A 50 -10.55 25.36 -5.09
C SER A 50 -9.23 24.70 -5.47
N THR A 51 -8.12 25.12 -4.88
CA THR A 51 -6.78 24.57 -5.19
C THR A 51 -6.68 23.13 -4.70
N GLN A 52 -7.19 22.86 -3.50
CA GLN A 52 -7.26 21.52 -2.93
C GLN A 52 -8.15 20.62 -3.79
N GLN A 53 -9.33 21.10 -4.18
CA GLN A 53 -10.24 20.35 -5.05
C GLN A 53 -9.60 20.02 -6.41
N ASP A 54 -8.91 20.97 -7.03
CA ASP A 54 -8.23 20.77 -8.31
C ASP A 54 -7.07 19.77 -8.20
N SER A 55 -6.44 19.68 -7.04
CA SER A 55 -5.36 18.72 -6.79
C SER A 55 -5.86 17.28 -6.65
N LEU A 56 -7.14 17.06 -6.32
CA LEU A 56 -7.68 15.74 -6.03
C LEU A 56 -7.68 14.83 -7.25
N GLY A 57 -6.93 13.72 -7.15
CA GLY A 57 -6.81 12.73 -8.22
C GLY A 57 -6.14 13.29 -9.47
N SER A 58 -5.49 14.45 -9.40
CA SER A 58 -4.77 15.10 -10.50
C SER A 58 -3.65 14.22 -11.08
N LYS A 59 -3.09 13.32 -10.26
CA LYS A 59 -2.05 12.34 -10.61
C LYS A 59 -2.55 10.90 -10.68
N SER A 60 -3.86 10.66 -10.62
CA SER A 60 -4.42 9.30 -10.74
C SER A 60 -3.97 8.58 -12.03
N GLY A 61 -3.79 9.33 -13.13
CA GLY A 61 -3.29 8.81 -14.39
C GLY A 61 -1.79 8.55 -14.49
N MET A 62 -0.99 8.97 -13.48
CA MET A 62 0.47 8.83 -13.50
C MET A 62 0.96 7.57 -12.79
N LEU A 63 0.12 6.96 -11.95
CA LEU A 63 0.44 5.73 -11.23
C LEU A 63 -0.21 4.56 -11.96
N HIS A 64 0.59 3.69 -12.54
CA HIS A 64 0.15 2.67 -13.48
C HIS A 64 0.11 1.28 -12.85
N PHE A 65 -1.03 0.60 -12.98
CA PHE A 65 -1.18 -0.79 -12.62
C PHE A 65 -0.39 -1.71 -13.55
N VAL A 66 0.40 -2.63 -12.99
CA VAL A 66 1.11 -3.68 -13.77
C VAL A 66 0.51 -5.05 -13.51
N ASN A 67 0.48 -5.49 -12.24
CA ASN A 67 -0.06 -6.79 -11.86
C ASN A 67 -0.37 -6.85 -10.36
N LEU A 68 -1.19 -7.81 -9.98
CA LEU A 68 -1.41 -8.23 -8.60
C LEU A 68 -0.41 -9.31 -8.22
N LEU A 69 0.10 -9.22 -6.99
CA LEU A 69 0.97 -10.22 -6.42
C LEU A 69 0.14 -11.22 -5.63
N GLY A 70 0.20 -12.49 -6.03
CA GLY A 70 -0.59 -13.57 -5.45
C GLY A 70 0.26 -14.62 -4.75
N THR A 71 -0.25 -15.17 -3.66
CA THR A 71 0.34 -16.35 -2.98
C THR A 71 -0.52 -17.58 -3.22
N SER A 72 0.10 -18.63 -3.75
CA SER A 72 -0.50 -19.95 -3.94
C SER A 72 -0.38 -20.82 -2.68
N SER A 73 0.52 -20.50 -1.74
CA SER A 73 0.56 -21.13 -0.41
C SER A 73 -0.72 -20.87 0.40
N ARG A 74 -1.50 -19.86 0.01
CA ARG A 74 -2.84 -19.51 0.53
C ARG A 74 -3.85 -19.53 -0.61
N ILE A 75 -4.46 -20.69 -0.86
CA ILE A 75 -5.50 -20.80 -1.88
C ILE A 75 -6.78 -20.15 -1.35
N PHE A 76 -7.27 -19.13 -2.04
CA PHE A 76 -8.64 -18.66 -1.90
C PHE A 76 -9.48 -19.41 -2.95
N ARG A 77 -10.68 -19.90 -2.57
CA ARG A 77 -11.66 -20.64 -3.39
C ARG A 77 -11.29 -20.86 -4.88
N ARG A 78 -11.20 -22.13 -5.34
CA ARG A 78 -11.03 -22.52 -6.76
C ARG A 78 -9.69 -22.07 -7.39
N ASP A 79 -8.57 -22.38 -6.72
CA ASP A 79 -7.21 -22.21 -7.27
C ASP A 79 -6.80 -20.77 -7.63
N ILE A 80 -7.48 -19.77 -7.05
CA ILE A 80 -7.09 -18.36 -7.22
C ILE A 80 -6.09 -18.00 -6.12
N PRO A 81 -4.89 -17.50 -6.47
CA PRO A 81 -3.92 -17.01 -5.50
C PRO A 81 -4.52 -15.92 -4.61
N THR A 82 -4.17 -15.93 -3.32
CA THR A 82 -4.56 -14.83 -2.42
C THR A 82 -3.71 -13.60 -2.73
N ALA A 83 -4.34 -12.48 -3.07
CA ALA A 83 -3.66 -11.21 -3.27
C ALA A 83 -2.97 -10.73 -1.98
N VAL A 84 -1.69 -10.38 -2.11
CA VAL A 84 -0.84 -9.89 -1.01
C VAL A 84 -0.18 -8.55 -1.32
N GLY A 85 -0.17 -8.16 -2.60
CA GLY A 85 0.44 -6.91 -3.04
C GLY A 85 0.11 -6.57 -4.48
N VAL A 86 0.79 -5.56 -4.98
CA VAL A 86 0.63 -5.02 -6.33
C VAL A 86 1.98 -4.56 -6.85
N THR A 87 2.20 -4.73 -8.15
CA THR A 87 3.30 -4.07 -8.87
C THR A 87 2.75 -2.88 -9.63
N LEU A 88 3.40 -1.74 -9.46
CA LEU A 88 3.08 -0.48 -10.13
C LEU A 88 4.33 0.09 -10.80
N TYR A 89 4.15 1.09 -11.65
CA TYR A 89 5.20 2.07 -11.97
C TYR A 89 4.57 3.46 -11.98
N CYS A 90 5.40 4.50 -11.86
CA CYS A 90 4.95 5.89 -11.92
C CYS A 90 5.61 6.60 -13.09
N ASP A 91 4.95 7.58 -13.68
CA ASP A 91 5.52 8.40 -14.76
C ASP A 91 6.52 9.45 -14.26
N GLU A 92 6.59 9.66 -12.95
CA GLU A 92 7.51 10.56 -12.26
C GLU A 92 8.25 9.85 -11.12
N ASP A 93 9.36 10.45 -10.67
CA ASP A 93 10.05 10.03 -9.44
C ASP A 93 9.10 10.17 -8.24
N ILE A 94 9.05 9.16 -7.36
CA ILE A 94 8.08 9.12 -6.26
C ILE A 94 8.62 8.49 -4.98
N CYS A 95 8.18 9.03 -3.84
CA CYS A 95 8.32 8.40 -2.52
C CYS A 95 7.19 7.39 -2.28
N VAL A 96 7.53 6.11 -2.16
CA VAL A 96 6.57 5.04 -1.86
C VAL A 96 6.69 4.54 -0.42
N PRO A 97 5.59 4.17 0.24
CA PRO A 97 5.61 3.69 1.61
C PRO A 97 6.26 2.30 1.71
N VAL A 98 6.98 2.09 2.81
CA VAL A 98 7.61 0.83 3.20
C VAL A 98 7.19 0.49 4.63
N ILE A 99 6.49 -0.63 4.79
CA ILE A 99 5.91 -1.12 6.03
C ILE A 99 6.47 -2.53 6.28
N ASP A 100 6.74 -2.85 7.54
CA ASP A 100 7.12 -4.20 7.96
C ASP A 100 5.98 -5.20 7.66
N MET A 101 6.29 -6.33 7.01
CA MET A 101 5.27 -7.32 6.61
C MET A 101 4.65 -8.07 7.79
N ASN A 102 5.25 -8.00 8.98
CA ASN A 102 4.66 -8.50 10.21
C ASN A 102 3.49 -7.63 10.68
N LEU A 103 3.46 -6.34 10.29
CA LEU A 103 2.35 -5.45 10.60
C LEU A 103 1.15 -5.72 9.69
N ASN A 104 -0.03 -5.85 10.29
CA ASN A 104 -1.24 -6.28 9.60
C ASN A 104 -2.51 -5.81 10.32
N LYS A 105 -3.68 -6.16 9.78
CA LYS A 105 -4.99 -5.81 10.35
C LYS A 105 -5.21 -6.15 11.82
N LYS A 106 -4.46 -7.09 12.40
CA LYS A 106 -4.56 -7.46 13.82
C LYS A 106 -3.64 -6.61 14.69
N THR A 107 -2.38 -6.46 14.28
CA THR A 107 -1.38 -5.70 15.05
C THR A 107 -1.62 -4.19 14.94
N GLY A 108 -2.16 -3.73 13.80
CA GLY A 108 -2.29 -2.32 13.46
C GLY A 108 -1.05 -1.81 12.72
N ILE A 109 -1.15 -0.58 12.21
CA ILE A 109 -0.06 0.19 11.62
C ILE A 109 -0.26 1.62 12.14
N ASP A 110 0.72 2.15 12.87
CA ASP A 110 0.80 3.55 13.27
C ASP A 110 1.46 4.35 12.14
N ALA A 111 0.68 5.20 11.46
CA ALA A 111 1.17 5.96 10.31
C ALA A 111 2.38 6.86 10.63
N SER A 112 2.56 7.26 11.89
CA SER A 112 3.64 8.15 12.31
C SER A 112 4.97 7.43 12.59
N LYS A 113 4.94 6.12 12.85
CA LYS A 113 6.11 5.34 13.31
C LYS A 113 6.44 4.15 12.42
N ASP A 114 5.43 3.53 11.85
CA ASP A 114 5.54 2.24 11.17
C ASP A 114 5.71 2.36 9.66
N ILE A 115 5.59 3.58 9.12
CA ILE A 115 5.69 3.86 7.68
C ILE A 115 7.00 4.57 7.39
N ALA A 116 7.96 3.82 6.85
CA ALA A 116 9.14 4.39 6.20
C ALA A 116 8.82 4.73 4.74
N PHE A 117 9.72 5.46 4.08
CA PHE A 117 9.60 5.78 2.66
C PHE A 117 10.87 5.43 1.91
N ARG A 118 10.71 5.03 0.64
CA ARG A 118 11.83 4.87 -0.29
C ARG A 118 11.54 5.62 -1.58
N GLN A 119 12.59 6.14 -2.19
CA GLN A 119 12.51 6.76 -3.52
C GLN A 119 12.46 5.67 -4.59
N VAL A 120 11.68 5.93 -5.63
CA VAL A 120 11.57 5.10 -6.83
C VAL A 120 11.65 6.01 -8.05
N LYS A 121 12.43 5.62 -9.06
CA LYS A 121 12.59 6.42 -10.27
C LYS A 121 11.39 6.29 -11.19
N ALA A 122 11.15 7.33 -11.98
CA ALA A 122 10.16 7.32 -13.05
C ALA A 122 10.33 6.06 -13.93
N ARG A 123 9.21 5.45 -14.30
CA ARG A 123 9.07 4.22 -15.09
C ARG A 123 9.68 2.95 -14.45
N GLU A 124 10.28 3.04 -13.26
CA GLU A 124 10.74 1.87 -12.52
C GLU A 124 9.55 1.10 -11.95
N LYS A 125 9.54 -0.22 -12.12
CA LYS A 125 8.51 -1.08 -11.51
C LYS A 125 8.81 -1.33 -10.04
N PHE A 126 7.81 -1.15 -9.20
CA PHE A 126 7.93 -1.39 -7.76
C PHE A 126 6.78 -2.21 -7.20
N ALA A 127 7.11 -3.10 -6.27
CA ALA A 127 6.15 -3.95 -5.57
C ALA A 127 5.80 -3.36 -4.21
N LEU A 128 4.50 -3.28 -3.92
CA LEU A 128 3.94 -2.85 -2.64
C LEU A 128 3.07 -3.96 -2.03
N SER A 129 3.01 -4.05 -0.70
CA SER A 129 1.93 -4.77 -0.03
C SER A 129 0.60 -4.05 -0.22
N LEU A 130 -0.53 -4.74 0.01
CA LEU A 130 -1.83 -4.08 -0.11
C LEU A 130 -2.03 -2.93 0.90
N TYR A 131 -1.34 -2.95 2.05
CA TYR A 131 -1.37 -1.83 3.00
C TYR A 131 -0.51 -0.66 2.53
N GLU A 132 0.68 -0.92 2.00
CA GLU A 132 1.50 0.13 1.39
C GLU A 132 0.78 0.77 0.20
N PHE A 133 0.15 -0.04 -0.64
CA PHE A 133 -0.72 0.43 -1.71
C PHE A 133 -1.80 1.36 -1.17
N MET A 134 -2.53 0.95 -0.12
CA MET A 134 -3.55 1.77 0.53
C MET A 134 -2.99 3.13 0.96
N PHE A 135 -1.86 3.15 1.69
CA PHE A 135 -1.24 4.41 2.15
C PHE A 135 -0.69 5.28 1.01
N LEU A 136 -0.29 4.67 -0.12
CA LEU A 136 0.13 5.42 -1.29
C LEU A 136 -1.04 6.11 -1.98
N VAL A 137 -2.13 5.37 -2.25
CA VAL A 137 -3.20 5.86 -3.13
C VAL A 137 -4.25 6.70 -2.42
N ILE A 138 -4.31 6.69 -1.08
CA ILE A 138 -5.21 7.60 -0.34
C ILE A 138 -4.73 9.05 -0.33
N LYS A 139 -3.50 9.34 -0.79
CA LYS A 139 -3.03 10.72 -0.91
C LYS A 139 -3.90 11.49 -1.90
N ASP A 140 -4.06 12.78 -1.65
CA ASP A 140 -4.96 13.67 -2.38
C ASP A 140 -4.70 13.61 -3.88
N GLU A 141 -3.43 13.59 -4.31
CA GLU A 141 -3.07 13.56 -5.73
C GLU A 141 -3.55 12.31 -6.49
N TYR A 142 -3.80 11.19 -5.79
CA TYR A 142 -4.33 9.96 -6.38
C TYR A 142 -5.82 9.77 -6.10
N ALA A 143 -6.32 10.28 -4.97
CA ALA A 143 -7.72 10.18 -4.53
C ALA A 143 -8.30 8.75 -4.59
N GLY A 144 -7.46 7.74 -4.31
CA GLY A 144 -7.82 6.33 -4.33
C GLY A 144 -7.85 5.68 -5.72
N PHE A 145 -7.48 6.40 -6.78
CA PHE A 145 -7.49 5.92 -8.16
C PHE A 145 -6.08 5.77 -8.73
N ILE A 146 -5.95 4.82 -9.66
CA ILE A 146 -4.75 4.60 -10.45
C ILE A 146 -5.11 4.30 -11.91
N GLU A 147 -4.15 4.49 -12.79
CA GLU A 147 -4.25 4.11 -14.19
C GLU A 147 -4.31 2.58 -14.31
N ALA A 148 -5.22 2.10 -15.15
CA ALA A 148 -5.19 0.73 -15.63
C ALA A 148 -5.79 0.63 -17.05
N ASN A 149 -5.09 -0.06 -17.94
CA ASN A 149 -5.53 -0.37 -19.32
C ASN A 149 -5.90 0.86 -20.17
N GLY A 150 -5.12 1.94 -20.08
CA GLY A 150 -5.33 3.19 -20.79
C GLY A 150 -6.35 4.13 -20.14
N ASN A 151 -6.93 3.75 -18.99
CA ASN A 151 -7.88 4.59 -18.26
C ASN A 151 -7.20 5.18 -17.02
N PRO A 152 -7.05 6.53 -16.92
CA PRO A 152 -6.44 7.21 -15.78
C PRO A 152 -7.06 6.91 -14.40
N ARG A 153 -8.31 6.41 -14.38
CA ARG A 153 -9.01 5.96 -13.16
C ARG A 153 -9.51 4.52 -13.32
N GLY A 154 -8.76 3.71 -14.07
CA GLY A 154 -9.12 2.35 -14.47
C GLY A 154 -9.16 1.35 -13.32
N ALA A 155 -8.42 1.60 -12.24
CA ALA A 155 -8.50 0.83 -11.01
C ALA A 155 -8.56 1.76 -9.78
N TYR A 156 -9.09 1.25 -8.68
CA TYR A 156 -9.28 2.00 -7.45
C TYR A 156 -9.14 1.14 -6.20
N LEU A 157 -8.79 1.80 -5.10
CA LEU A 157 -8.80 1.21 -3.76
C LEU A 157 -10.23 0.93 -3.31
N SER A 158 -10.49 -0.30 -2.88
CA SER A 158 -11.69 -0.67 -2.15
C SER A 158 -11.31 -1.25 -0.79
N VAL A 159 -12.04 -0.89 0.26
CA VAL A 159 -11.75 -1.30 1.64
C VAL A 159 -12.88 -2.16 2.21
N LYS A 160 -12.53 -3.36 2.69
CA LYS A 160 -13.46 -4.21 3.44
C LYS A 160 -13.38 -3.85 4.92
N SER A 161 -14.40 -3.16 5.40
CA SER A 161 -14.50 -2.60 6.75
C SER A 161 -15.41 -3.32 7.77
N PRO A 162 -16.24 -4.35 7.45
CA PRO A 162 -17.12 -4.96 8.47
C PRO A 162 -16.42 -5.51 9.72
N ALA A 163 -15.21 -6.06 9.58
CA ALA A 163 -14.43 -6.55 10.72
C ALA A 163 -13.83 -5.40 11.54
N PHE A 164 -13.47 -4.29 10.87
CA PHE A 164 -12.92 -3.09 11.50
C PHE A 164 -13.99 -2.40 12.37
N PHE A 165 -15.19 -2.17 11.84
CA PHE A 165 -16.27 -1.55 12.63
C PHE A 165 -16.76 -2.40 13.80
N LYS A 166 -16.59 -3.73 13.72
CA LYS A 166 -16.88 -4.64 14.84
C LYS A 166 -15.74 -4.72 15.87
N GLY A 167 -14.69 -3.90 15.73
CA GLY A 167 -13.51 -3.91 16.59
C GLY A 167 -12.66 -5.19 16.49
N LYS A 168 -12.92 -6.05 15.50
CA LYS A 168 -12.20 -7.34 15.34
C LYS A 168 -10.83 -7.17 14.68
N THR A 169 -10.60 -6.04 14.03
CA THR A 169 -9.35 -5.69 13.36
C THR A 169 -9.08 -4.20 13.59
N LYS A 170 -7.81 -3.84 13.75
CA LYS A 170 -7.37 -2.44 13.92
C LYS A 170 -7.34 -1.65 12.61
N LEU A 171 -7.36 -2.33 11.46
CA LEU A 171 -7.40 -1.72 10.15
C LEU A 171 -8.41 -2.42 9.23
N PRO A 172 -9.02 -1.69 8.26
CA PRO A 172 -9.78 -2.34 7.19
C PRO A 172 -8.85 -3.20 6.31
N THR A 173 -9.45 -4.10 5.53
CA THR A 173 -8.68 -4.91 4.57
C THR A 173 -8.72 -4.24 3.19
N PRO A 174 -7.58 -3.71 2.69
CA PRO A 174 -7.51 -3.10 1.37
C PRO A 174 -7.61 -4.13 0.25
N THR A 175 -8.20 -3.73 -0.86
CA THR A 175 -8.35 -4.49 -2.09
C THR A 175 -8.27 -3.54 -3.28
N ILE A 176 -7.89 -4.06 -4.45
CA ILE A 176 -7.89 -3.30 -5.70
C ILE A 176 -9.09 -3.78 -6.52
N THR A 177 -9.88 -2.83 -7.00
CA THR A 177 -11.02 -3.08 -7.87
C THR A 177 -10.82 -2.38 -9.20
N PHE A 178 -11.19 -3.05 -10.29
CA PHE A 178 -11.09 -2.50 -11.64
C PHE A 178 -12.44 -1.95 -12.08
N ARG A 179 -12.44 -0.84 -12.81
CA ARG A 179 -13.63 -0.36 -13.53
C ARG A 179 -13.98 -1.28 -14.70
N TYR A 180 -15.23 -1.20 -15.16
CA TYR A 180 -15.74 -2.04 -16.25
C TYR A 180 -14.85 -1.92 -17.50
N GLY A 181 -14.58 -3.05 -18.18
CA GLY A 181 -13.72 -3.10 -19.37
C GLY A 181 -12.26 -3.49 -19.12
N SER A 182 -11.78 -3.46 -17.87
CA SER A 182 -10.38 -3.78 -17.50
C SER A 182 -10.07 -5.28 -17.31
N GLY A 183 -11.02 -6.16 -17.66
CA GLY A 183 -10.90 -7.61 -17.56
C GLY A 183 -10.99 -8.18 -16.13
N PRO A 184 -11.18 -9.49 -15.98
CA PRO A 184 -11.21 -10.16 -14.67
C PRO A 184 -9.90 -10.06 -13.88
N ILE A 185 -10.01 -9.78 -12.58
CA ILE A 185 -8.88 -9.68 -11.63
C ILE A 185 -7.91 -10.88 -11.66
N LYS A 186 -8.45 -12.08 -11.97
CA LYS A 186 -7.69 -13.33 -12.04
C LYS A 186 -6.58 -13.33 -13.10
N TYR A 187 -6.74 -12.57 -14.18
CA TYR A 187 -5.74 -12.51 -15.26
C TYR A 187 -4.54 -11.64 -14.92
N HIS A 188 -4.65 -10.84 -13.86
CA HIS A 188 -3.62 -9.89 -13.47
C HIS A 188 -2.67 -10.45 -12.40
N PHE A 189 -2.78 -11.73 -12.02
CA PHE A 189 -1.95 -12.31 -10.97
C PHE A 189 -0.58 -12.76 -11.46
N VAL A 190 0.45 -12.34 -10.73
CA VAL A 190 1.77 -12.96 -10.72
C VAL A 190 1.91 -13.74 -9.42
N VAL A 191 2.11 -15.04 -9.53
CA VAL A 191 2.36 -15.92 -8.38
C VAL A 191 3.79 -15.73 -7.89
N ILE A 192 3.93 -15.29 -6.62
CA ILE A 192 5.22 -14.91 -6.03
C ILE A 192 5.87 -16.01 -5.20
N ASP A 193 5.15 -17.08 -4.88
CA ASP A 193 5.65 -18.22 -4.11
C ASP A 193 5.58 -19.52 -4.92
N GLU A 194 6.41 -20.48 -4.55
CA GLU A 194 6.41 -21.81 -5.16
C GLU A 194 6.70 -22.87 -4.10
N GLN A 195 6.23 -24.09 -4.38
CA GLN A 195 6.41 -25.23 -3.51
C GLN A 195 7.69 -25.97 -3.91
N SER A 196 8.56 -26.22 -2.94
CA SER A 196 9.73 -27.06 -3.09
C SER A 196 9.31 -28.49 -3.38
N SER A 197 9.84 -29.05 -4.47
CA SER A 197 9.60 -30.45 -4.86
C SER A 197 10.19 -31.46 -3.87
N PHE A 198 11.16 -31.03 -3.04
CA PHE A 198 11.86 -31.93 -2.11
C PHE A 198 11.13 -32.13 -0.78
N ASP A 199 10.66 -31.04 -0.15
CA ASP A 199 10.05 -31.10 1.19
C ASP A 199 8.59 -30.63 1.22
N GLY A 200 8.02 -30.26 0.07
CA GLY A 200 6.66 -29.76 -0.04
C GLY A 200 6.42 -28.41 0.63
N LYS A 201 7.47 -27.69 1.06
CA LYS A 201 7.33 -26.38 1.71
C LYS A 201 7.43 -25.24 0.71
N TRP A 202 6.87 -24.10 1.10
CA TRP A 202 6.71 -22.93 0.25
C TRP A 202 7.81 -21.91 0.52
N PHE A 203 8.33 -21.33 -0.55
CA PHE A 203 9.26 -20.21 -0.49
C PHE A 203 8.88 -19.13 -1.51
N VAL A 204 9.34 -17.92 -1.27
CA VAL A 204 9.08 -16.78 -2.16
C VAL A 204 10.19 -16.68 -3.19
N LYS A 205 9.82 -16.41 -4.45
CA LYS A 205 10.76 -16.24 -5.56
C LYS A 205 11.72 -15.07 -5.28
N LYS A 206 12.93 -15.12 -5.84
CA LYS A 206 14.05 -14.20 -5.55
C LYS A 206 13.69 -12.70 -5.60
N GLY A 207 12.82 -12.28 -6.52
CA GLY A 207 12.39 -10.88 -6.67
C GLY A 207 11.39 -10.37 -5.62
N PHE A 208 10.83 -11.27 -4.80
CA PHE A 208 9.73 -10.96 -3.89
C PHE A 208 10.07 -11.25 -2.43
N LYS A 209 11.34 -11.45 -2.09
CA LYS A 209 11.80 -11.88 -0.74
C LYS A 209 11.13 -11.14 0.43
N ARG A 210 10.85 -9.84 0.28
CA ARG A 210 10.15 -9.04 1.29
C ARG A 210 8.80 -9.63 1.72
N PHE A 211 8.09 -10.34 0.84
CA PHE A 211 6.80 -10.97 1.11
C PHE A 211 6.90 -12.35 1.79
N ALA A 212 8.11 -12.83 2.11
CA ALA A 212 8.33 -14.17 2.69
C ALA A 212 7.54 -14.40 3.99
N GLU A 213 7.41 -13.35 4.81
CA GLU A 213 6.68 -13.40 6.08
C GLU A 213 5.17 -13.65 5.90
N LEU A 214 4.63 -13.40 4.70
CA LEU A 214 3.23 -13.64 4.40
C LEU A 214 2.93 -15.12 4.11
N ILE A 215 3.94 -15.96 3.85
CA ILE A 215 3.72 -17.41 3.78
C ILE A 215 3.37 -17.92 5.19
N PRO A 216 2.33 -18.75 5.38
CA PRO A 216 2.00 -19.29 6.70
C PRO A 216 3.21 -20.03 7.31
N LYS A 217 3.60 -19.71 8.56
CA LYS A 217 4.79 -20.28 9.23
C LYS A 217 4.91 -21.81 9.11
N ARG A 218 3.79 -22.53 9.27
CA ARG A 218 3.74 -24.01 9.14
C ARG A 218 4.06 -24.55 7.74
N LYS A 219 3.92 -23.71 6.71
CA LYS A 219 4.18 -24.03 5.30
C LYS A 219 5.51 -23.47 4.80
N GLN A 220 6.21 -22.64 5.57
CA GLN A 220 7.44 -21.97 5.13
C GLN A 220 8.61 -22.96 5.03
N HIS A 221 9.33 -22.92 3.91
CA HIS A 221 10.59 -23.63 3.73
C HIS A 221 11.66 -23.07 4.68
N LEU A 222 12.55 -23.95 5.18
CA LEU A 222 13.61 -23.56 6.12
C LEU A 222 14.63 -22.58 5.51
N LEU A 223 14.76 -22.55 4.17
CA LEU A 223 15.60 -21.59 3.44
C LEU A 223 15.20 -20.11 3.68
N ASN A 224 13.93 -19.84 3.99
CA ASN A 224 13.50 -18.50 4.39
C ASN A 224 14.11 -18.11 5.74
N LYS A 225 14.17 -19.05 6.71
CA LYS A 225 14.86 -18.81 8.00
C LYS A 225 16.35 -18.57 7.80
N VAL A 226 17.01 -19.34 6.93
CA VAL A 226 18.45 -19.17 6.65
C VAL A 226 18.73 -17.80 6.04
N THR A 227 17.89 -17.33 5.13
CA THR A 227 18.06 -15.99 4.52
C THR A 227 17.85 -14.87 5.53
N THR A 228 16.84 -14.99 6.41
CA THR A 228 16.62 -14.04 7.52
C THR A 228 17.81 -14.03 8.49
N ILE A 229 18.28 -15.20 8.92
CA ILE A 229 19.45 -15.34 9.81
C ILE A 229 20.72 -14.76 9.16
N ILE A 230 20.94 -14.98 7.87
CA ILE A 230 22.09 -14.40 7.14
C ILE A 230 21.99 -12.87 7.12
N ASN A 231 20.81 -12.32 6.82
CA ASN A 231 20.61 -10.87 6.79
C ASN A 231 20.75 -10.23 8.17
N GLU A 232 20.23 -10.86 9.22
CA GLU A 232 20.39 -10.42 10.62
C GLU A 232 21.86 -10.44 11.03
N ASN A 233 22.59 -11.50 10.69
CA ASN A 233 24.03 -11.60 10.95
C ASN A 233 24.85 -10.56 10.18
N GLN A 234 24.48 -10.24 8.94
CA GLN A 234 25.13 -9.17 8.17
C GLN A 234 24.87 -7.79 8.79
N LYS A 235 23.65 -7.54 9.28
CA LYS A 235 23.28 -6.30 9.97
C LYS A 235 24.01 -6.15 11.32
N LEU A 236 24.16 -7.24 12.06
CA LEU A 236 24.95 -7.28 13.30
C LEU A 236 26.44 -7.04 13.04
N LYS A 237 27.02 -7.66 12.00
CA LYS A 237 28.42 -7.43 11.60
C LYS A 237 28.68 -5.96 11.23
N SER A 238 27.78 -5.34 10.49
CA SER A 238 27.90 -3.93 10.08
C SER A 238 27.75 -2.97 11.27
N LYS A 239 26.82 -3.23 12.21
CA LYS A 239 26.74 -2.47 13.47
C LYS A 239 28.01 -2.57 14.32
N ASN A 240 28.56 -3.77 14.47
CA ASN A 240 29.79 -3.96 15.23
C ASN A 240 30.99 -3.25 14.57
N LEU A 241 31.05 -3.21 13.23
CA LEU A 241 32.09 -2.49 12.51
C LEU A 241 32.01 -0.96 12.74
N ILE A 242 30.80 -0.42 12.83
CA ILE A 242 30.58 1.01 13.13
C ILE A 242 31.03 1.33 14.55
N LEU A 243 30.61 0.53 15.54
CA LEU A 243 31.02 0.70 16.95
C LEU A 243 32.54 0.59 17.14
N GLN A 244 33.20 -0.30 16.41
CA GLN A 244 34.66 -0.41 16.43
C GLN A 244 35.33 0.84 15.86
N ARG A 245 34.81 1.41 14.76
CA ARG A 245 35.33 2.66 14.19
C ARG A 245 35.14 3.84 15.13
N GLU A 246 33.99 3.94 15.80
CA GLU A 246 33.72 5.00 16.78
C GLU A 246 34.66 4.91 17.99
N ASN A 247 34.92 3.70 18.51
CA ASN A 247 35.87 3.50 19.61
C ASN A 247 37.32 3.84 19.23
N VAL A 248 37.75 3.50 18.01
CA VAL A 248 39.08 3.90 17.52
C VAL A 248 39.18 5.42 17.42
N ASN A 249 38.12 6.08 16.96
CA ASN A 249 38.09 7.53 16.86
C ASN A 249 38.14 8.22 18.24
N LEU A 250 37.41 7.68 19.22
CA LEU A 250 37.45 8.17 20.61
C LEU A 250 38.83 8.00 21.25
N ASN A 251 39.50 6.87 21.03
CA ASN A 251 40.85 6.65 21.53
C ASN A 251 41.87 7.60 20.90
N ASN A 252 41.72 7.91 19.61
CA ASN A 252 42.57 8.90 18.94
C ASN A 252 42.34 10.31 19.49
N CYS A 253 41.08 10.72 19.70
CA CYS A 253 40.76 12.00 20.35
C CYS A 253 41.31 12.08 21.78
N PHE A 254 41.24 10.98 22.54
CA PHE A 254 41.78 10.94 23.91
C PHE A 254 43.32 11.04 23.92
N ALA A 255 44.01 10.36 23.00
CA ALA A 255 45.46 10.46 22.86
C ALA A 255 45.92 11.87 22.46
N GLU A 256 45.15 12.55 21.62
CA GLU A 256 45.40 13.95 21.23
C GLU A 256 45.16 14.91 22.41
N PHE A 257 44.11 14.69 23.20
CA PHE A 257 43.84 15.46 24.41
C PHE A 257 44.95 15.29 25.48
N VAL A 258 45.44 14.07 25.70
CA VAL A 258 46.56 13.82 26.63
C VAL A 258 47.83 14.54 26.17
N ARG A 259 48.14 14.53 24.86
CA ARG A 259 49.28 15.27 24.31
C ARG A 259 49.20 16.78 24.56
N ILE A 260 48.01 17.37 24.47
CA ILE A 260 47.80 18.80 24.71
C ILE A 260 48.03 19.15 26.18
N LEU A 261 47.75 18.24 27.11
CA LEU A 261 47.96 18.46 28.56
C LEU A 261 49.43 18.31 28.99
N GLU A 262 50.27 17.68 28.18
CA GLU A 262 51.70 17.45 28.45
C GLU A 262 52.61 18.56 27.88
N THR A 263 52.06 19.53 27.14
CA THR A 263 52.75 20.73 26.61
C THR A 263 52.37 21.98 27.38
#